data_AF-A0A4S5B1S7-F1
#
_entry.id   AF-A0A4S5B1S7-F1
#
_cell.length_a   1.000
_cell.length_b   1.000
_cell.length_c   1.000
_cell.angle_alpha   90.00
_cell.angle_beta   90.00
_cell.angle_gamma   90.00
#
_symmetry.space_group_name_H-M   'P 1'
#
loop_
_entity.id
_entity.type
_entity.pdbx_description
1 polymer ?
#
loop_
_entity_poly.entity_id
_entity_poly.type
_entity_poly.pdbx_seq_one_letter_code
_entity_poly.pdbx_strand_id
1 'polypeptide(L)'
;MADEDSWLIDFPTLGHLVCAWIERHCRQPDGPLRGRPVVLSDWQYWLAANRWRIREDAPYVPPEEVTVDNPMVLNQAFEYRMTLTVGPQKWGKGPCTAFFTAAEG
;
A
#
# COMPACT_ATOMS: atom_id res chain seq x y z
N MET A 1 -9.49 5.57 -22.96
CA MET A 1 -9.24 6.37 -21.74
C MET A 1 -9.83 5.57 -20.61
N ALA A 2 -9.10 5.29 -19.53
CA ALA A 2 -9.70 4.64 -18.37
C ALA A 2 -10.82 5.56 -17.86
N ASP A 3 -11.94 4.97 -17.46
CA ASP A 3 -13.06 5.70 -16.88
C ASP A 3 -12.60 6.48 -15.64
N GLU A 4 -13.09 7.68 -15.38
CA GLU A 4 -12.66 8.48 -14.22
C GLU A 4 -12.88 7.72 -12.90
N ASP A 5 -13.94 6.91 -12.85
CA ASP A 5 -14.28 6.04 -11.72
C ASP A 5 -13.26 4.92 -11.48
N SER A 6 -12.42 4.58 -12.47
CA SER A 6 -11.43 3.50 -12.33
C SER A 6 -10.31 3.81 -11.32
N TRP A 7 -10.16 5.07 -10.93
CA TRP A 7 -9.17 5.53 -9.94
C TRP A 7 -9.77 5.78 -8.56
N LEU A 8 -11.08 5.59 -8.40
CA LEU A 8 -11.75 5.77 -7.11
C LEU A 8 -11.30 4.68 -6.13
N ILE A 9 -11.06 5.08 -4.88
CA ILE A 9 -10.76 4.19 -3.77
C ILE A 9 -11.98 4.22 -2.84
N ASP A 10 -12.94 3.36 -3.11
CA ASP A 10 -14.20 3.20 -2.37
C ASP A 10 -14.25 1.89 -1.56
N PHE A 11 -13.16 1.13 -1.55
CA PHE A 11 -13.00 -0.15 -0.87
C PHE A 11 -12.11 -0.03 0.38
N PRO A 12 -12.25 -0.93 1.38
CA PRO A 12 -11.39 -0.92 2.55
C PRO A 12 -9.94 -1.24 2.19
N THR A 13 -8.99 -0.44 2.66
CA THR A 13 -7.56 -0.62 2.37
C THR A 13 -6.66 -0.13 3.50
N LEU A 14 -5.57 -0.86 3.76
CA LEU A 14 -4.49 -0.36 4.64
C LEU A 14 -3.58 0.65 3.92
N GLY A 15 -3.77 0.87 2.62
CA GLY A 15 -2.97 1.81 1.82
C GLY A 15 -2.94 3.21 2.43
N HIS A 16 -4.03 3.68 3.04
CA HIS A 16 -4.06 4.97 3.74
C HIS A 16 -3.03 5.03 4.88
N LEU A 17 -2.96 3.99 5.70
CA LEU A 17 -2.04 3.90 6.85
C LEU A 17 -0.60 3.73 6.38
N VAL A 18 -0.38 2.89 5.37
CA VAL A 18 0.96 2.65 4.81
C VAL A 18 1.52 3.92 4.16
N CYS A 19 0.72 4.63 3.36
CA CYS A 19 1.13 5.90 2.75
C CYS A 19 1.45 6.96 3.81
N ALA A 20 0.64 7.07 4.86
CA ALA A 20 0.91 7.98 5.97
C ALA A 20 2.20 7.61 6.73
N TRP A 21 2.46 6.32 6.92
CA TRP A 21 3.71 5.83 7.50
C TRP A 21 4.92 6.21 6.64
N ILE A 22 4.84 5.99 5.32
CA ILE A 22 5.90 6.35 4.37
C ILE A 22 6.17 7.86 4.43
N GLU A 23 5.15 8.70 4.40
CA GLU A 23 5.34 10.16 4.46
C GLU A 23 6.00 10.60 5.78
N ARG A 24 5.62 9.97 6.89
CA ARG A 24 6.16 10.24 8.21
C ARG A 24 7.63 9.84 8.35
N HIS A 25 8.02 8.70 7.78
CA HIS A 25 9.29 8.04 8.09
C HIS A 25 10.31 8.06 6.95
N CYS A 26 9.87 8.02 5.69
CA CYS A 26 10.76 8.05 4.54
C CYS A 26 11.15 9.48 4.15
N ARG A 27 12.41 9.64 3.75
CA ARG A 27 12.97 10.90 3.25
C ARG A 27 13.48 10.73 1.83
N GLN A 28 13.35 11.79 1.04
CA GLN A 28 13.94 11.83 -0.30
C GLN A 28 15.48 11.80 -0.17
N PRO A 29 16.16 10.79 -0.74
CA PRO A 29 17.57 10.56 -0.47
C PRO A 29 18.49 11.57 -1.16
N ASP A 30 18.05 12.18 -2.26
CA ASP A 30 18.85 13.07 -3.08
C ASP A 30 17.99 14.04 -3.90
N GLY A 31 18.64 14.96 -4.62
CA GLY A 31 18.02 15.92 -5.53
C GLY A 31 17.52 17.20 -4.84
N PRO A 32 16.78 18.05 -5.56
CA PRO A 32 16.32 19.35 -5.05
C PRO A 32 15.43 19.27 -3.81
N LEU A 33 14.80 18.12 -3.60
CA LEU A 33 13.89 17.85 -2.49
C LEU A 33 14.52 16.98 -1.40
N ARG A 34 15.85 16.80 -1.41
CA ARG A 34 16.57 15.97 -0.44
C ARG A 34 16.16 16.30 1.00
N GLY A 35 15.90 15.26 1.79
CA GLY A 35 15.51 15.38 3.19
C GLY A 35 14.04 15.75 3.41
N ARG A 36 13.26 16.07 2.37
CA ARG A 36 11.82 16.28 2.50
C ARG A 36 11.08 14.95 2.68
N PRO A 37 9.87 14.96 3.28
CA PRO A 37 8.97 13.82 3.25
C PRO A 37 8.79 13.26 1.83
N VAL A 38 8.65 11.95 1.75
CA VAL A 38 8.21 11.27 0.53
C VAL A 38 6.69 11.35 0.47
N VAL A 39 6.15 11.96 -0.57
CA VAL A 39 4.72 11.92 -0.88
C VAL A 39 4.55 11.13 -2.16
N LEU A 40 3.75 10.07 -2.09
CA LEU A 40 3.46 9.23 -3.26
C LEU A 40 2.55 10.00 -4.23
N SER A 41 2.85 9.91 -5.52
CA SER A 41 1.96 10.44 -6.56
C SER A 41 0.67 9.63 -6.64
N ASP A 42 -0.38 10.18 -7.25
CA ASP A 42 -1.72 9.58 -7.29
C ASP A 42 -1.72 8.11 -7.79
N TRP A 43 -0.94 7.78 -8.83
CA TRP A 43 -0.87 6.41 -9.34
C TRP A 43 -0.16 5.44 -8.37
N GLN A 44 0.85 5.93 -7.62
CA GLN A 44 1.54 5.15 -6.59
C GLN A 44 0.63 4.93 -5.39
N TYR A 45 -0.17 5.93 -5.04
CA TYR A 45 -1.18 5.84 -4.00
C TYR A 45 -2.27 4.84 -4.38
N TRP A 46 -2.77 4.90 -5.62
CA TRP A 46 -3.75 3.95 -6.13
C TRP A 46 -3.20 2.52 -6.16
N LEU A 47 -1.93 2.36 -6.53
CA LEU A 47 -1.23 1.07 -6.46
C LEU A 47 -1.14 0.56 -5.00
N ALA A 48 -0.81 1.43 -4.05
CA ALA A 48 -0.80 1.10 -2.61
C ALA A 48 -2.19 0.67 -2.14
N ALA A 49 -3.23 1.44 -2.48
CA ALA A 49 -4.60 1.15 -2.11
C ALA A 49 -5.02 -0.26 -2.59
N ASN A 50 -4.70 -0.62 -3.83
CA ASN A 50 -4.95 -1.96 -4.35
C ASN A 50 -4.07 -3.04 -3.70
N ARG A 51 -2.76 -2.80 -3.54
CA ARG A 51 -1.83 -3.75 -2.90
C ARG A 51 -2.29 -4.17 -1.51
N TRP A 52 -2.83 -3.23 -0.73
CA TRP A 52 -3.32 -3.48 0.62
C TRP A 52 -4.85 -3.44 0.72
N ARG A 53 -5.56 -3.69 -0.40
CA ARG A 53 -7.02 -3.82 -0.41
C ARG A 53 -7.44 -5.01 0.44
N ILE A 54 -8.35 -4.76 1.38
CA ILE A 54 -8.95 -5.76 2.24
C ILE A 54 -10.23 -6.26 1.58
N ARG A 55 -10.54 -7.55 1.70
CA ARG A 55 -11.86 -8.06 1.32
C ARG A 55 -12.90 -7.55 2.31
N GLU A 56 -14.04 -7.07 1.82
CA GLU A 56 -15.12 -6.57 2.68
C GLU A 56 -15.65 -7.62 3.66
N ASP A 57 -15.55 -8.90 3.30
CA ASP A 57 -15.96 -10.04 4.11
C ASP A 57 -14.84 -10.65 4.96
N ALA A 58 -13.67 -10.00 5.03
CA ALA A 58 -12.54 -10.53 5.80
C ALA A 58 -12.92 -10.61 7.29
N PRO A 59 -12.81 -11.80 7.93
CA PRO A 59 -13.08 -11.91 9.35
C PRO A 59 -12.05 -11.11 10.14
N TYR A 60 -12.47 -10.57 11.27
CA TYR A 60 -11.56 -9.98 12.25
C TYR A 60 -11.54 -10.88 13.49
N VAL A 61 -10.37 -11.41 13.83
CA VAL A 61 -10.13 -12.14 15.07
C VAL A 61 -9.36 -11.20 16.00
N PRO A 62 -9.97 -10.74 17.10
CA PRO A 62 -9.29 -9.92 18.09
C PRO A 62 -8.03 -10.62 18.61
N PRO A 63 -6.90 -9.92 18.81
CA PRO A 63 -5.64 -10.54 19.26
C PRO A 63 -5.77 -11.42 20.52
N GLU A 64 -6.65 -11.03 21.44
CA GLU A 64 -6.96 -11.75 22.67
C GLU A 64 -7.73 -13.07 22.47
N GLU A 65 -8.37 -13.25 21.32
CA GLU A 65 -9.13 -14.45 20.94
C GLU A 65 -8.33 -15.39 20.03
N VAL A 66 -7.11 -15.02 19.67
CA VAL A 66 -6.25 -15.82 18.78
C VAL A 66 -5.83 -17.09 19.49
N THR A 67 -6.20 -18.23 18.91
CA THR A 67 -5.78 -19.56 19.35
C THR A 67 -5.38 -20.41 18.16
N VAL A 68 -4.91 -21.64 18.39
CA VAL A 68 -4.64 -22.60 17.31
C VAL A 68 -5.91 -22.90 16.50
N ASP A 69 -7.05 -22.96 17.17
CA ASP A 69 -8.35 -23.26 16.54
C ASP A 69 -9.09 -22.00 16.04
N ASN A 70 -8.61 -20.81 16.40
CA ASN A 70 -9.12 -19.50 15.95
C ASN A 70 -7.96 -18.59 15.51
N PRO A 71 -7.29 -18.88 14.39
CA PRO A 71 -6.07 -18.17 13.98
C PRO A 71 -6.37 -16.78 13.42
N MET A 72 -5.36 -15.91 13.46
CA MET A 72 -5.40 -14.63 12.74
C MET A 72 -5.59 -14.86 11.24
N VAL A 73 -6.33 -13.96 10.59
CA VAL A 73 -6.63 -14.05 9.14
C VAL A 73 -5.39 -13.79 8.27
N LEU A 74 -4.49 -12.92 8.73
CA LEU A 74 -3.21 -12.61 8.08
C LEU A 74 -3.38 -12.30 6.59
N ASN A 75 -2.64 -13.02 5.73
CA ASN A 75 -2.62 -12.83 4.29
C ASN A 75 -3.97 -13.13 3.60
N GLN A 76 -4.89 -13.84 4.27
CA GLN A 76 -6.21 -14.12 3.74
C GLN A 76 -7.13 -12.91 3.85
N ALA A 77 -6.72 -11.81 4.47
CA ALA A 77 -7.55 -10.60 4.52
C ALA A 77 -7.51 -9.81 3.20
N PHE A 78 -6.49 -10.02 2.36
CA PHE A 78 -6.24 -9.20 1.17
C PHE A 78 -6.91 -9.75 -0.09
N GLU A 79 -7.44 -8.83 -0.91
CA GLU A 79 -8.03 -9.12 -2.22
C GLU A 79 -6.96 -9.65 -3.20
N TYR A 80 -5.81 -8.96 -3.26
CA TYR A 80 -4.71 -9.30 -4.16
C TYR A 80 -3.52 -9.88 -3.39
N ARG A 81 -2.95 -10.95 -3.95
CA ARG A 81 -1.77 -11.63 -3.37
C ARG A 81 -0.46 -11.27 -4.06
N MET A 82 -0.53 -10.55 -5.18
CA MET A 82 0.62 -10.12 -5.97
C MET A 82 0.33 -8.75 -6.58
N THR A 83 1.38 -7.93 -6.68
CA THR A 83 1.33 -6.62 -7.32
C THR A 83 2.32 -6.62 -8.48
N LEU A 84 1.87 -6.27 -9.68
CA LEU A 84 2.72 -6.06 -10.85
C LEU A 84 2.54 -4.64 -11.36
N THR A 85 3.65 -3.96 -11.63
CA THR A 85 3.65 -2.60 -12.18
C THR A 85 4.53 -2.55 -13.41
N VAL A 86 3.93 -2.23 -14.56
CA VAL A 86 4.62 -2.07 -15.84
C VAL A 86 4.52 -0.62 -16.27
N GLY A 87 5.67 0.01 -16.53
CA GLY A 87 5.69 1.37 -17.04
C GLY A 87 7.08 1.85 -17.47
N PRO A 88 7.15 2.91 -18.30
CA PRO A 88 8.36 3.61 -18.72
C PRO A 88 9.44 3.83 -17.66
N GLN A 89 10.66 4.06 -18.15
CA GLN A 89 11.80 4.38 -17.31
C GLN A 89 11.65 5.77 -16.67
N LYS A 90 12.21 5.94 -15.47
CA LYS A 90 12.11 7.18 -14.64
C LYS A 90 10.70 7.59 -14.20
N TRP A 91 9.70 6.73 -14.37
CA TRP A 91 8.35 6.96 -13.84
C TRP A 91 8.24 6.79 -12.32
N GLY A 92 9.35 6.52 -11.61
CA GLY A 92 9.32 6.38 -10.14
C GLY A 92 8.83 5.02 -9.62
N LYS A 93 8.73 4.00 -10.48
CA LYS A 93 8.39 2.62 -10.06
C LYS A 93 9.38 1.99 -9.08
N GLY A 94 10.69 2.20 -9.29
CA GLY A 94 11.73 1.68 -8.40
C GLY A 94 11.66 2.31 -6.99
N PRO A 95 11.65 3.65 -6.87
CA PRO A 95 11.42 4.32 -5.60
C PRO A 95 10.13 3.89 -4.91
N CYS A 96 9.02 3.74 -5.64
CA CYS A 96 7.75 3.27 -5.09
C CYS A 96 7.91 1.92 -4.37
N THR A 97 8.53 0.94 -5.04
CA THR A 97 8.79 -0.38 -4.43
C THR A 97 9.70 -0.27 -3.21
N ALA A 98 10.74 0.57 -3.24
CA ALA A 98 11.63 0.76 -2.10
C ALA A 98 10.89 1.31 -0.86
N PHE A 99 9.97 2.25 -1.04
CA PHE A 99 9.16 2.77 0.07
C PHE A 99 8.15 1.74 0.60
N PHE A 100 7.58 0.91 -0.28
CA PHE A 100 6.71 -0.20 0.15
C PHE A 100 7.49 -1.23 0.96
N THR A 101 8.69 -1.63 0.50
CA THR A 101 9.57 -2.53 1.25
C THR A 101 9.92 -1.96 2.62
N ALA A 102 10.23 -0.66 2.70
CA ALA A 102 10.52 -0.02 3.99
C ALA A 102 9.34 -0.05 4.98
N ALA A 103 8.11 0.05 4.46
CA ALA A 103 6.91 0.01 5.30
C ALA A 103 6.49 -1.42 5.71
N GLU A 104 6.91 -2.44 4.97
CA GLU A 104 6.57 -3.85 5.24
C GLU A 104 7.46 -4.50 6.30
N GLY A 105 8.70 -4.02 6.48
CA GLY A 105 9.64 -4.49 7.51
C GLY A 105 10.53 -5.63 7.05
#